data_AF-A0A1V0GQ34-F1
#
_entry.id   AF-A0A1V0GQ34-F1
#
_cell.length_a   1.000
_cell.length_b   1.000
_cell.length_c   1.000
_cell.angle_alpha   90.00
_cell.angle_beta   90.00
_cell.angle_gamma   90.00
#
_symmetry.space_group_name_H-M   'P 1'
#
loop_
_entity.id
_entity.type
_entity.pdbx_description
1 polymer ?
#
loop_
_entity_poly.entity_id
_entity_poly.type
_entity_poly.pdbx_seq_one_letter_code
_entity_poly.pdbx_strand_id
1 'polypeptide(L)'
;MTLRHLPKLSVSHPAALAPSEPDGEVMTHWTAGLRSDNPSATNLISMLDVIGADGWTGDGVTANRIAAALRSITADEITVDLNSPGGDFFEGVAIYNLLREDPRKVTVRILGLAASAASVIAMAGDEVQIGRAGFLMLHNAWVVAIGNRHDLAAAAETMIPFDAAMAEVYAAKAGVDPDVAAAWMDAETWFSGAQAIDAGLADGFLTADVVETEASGNGPSALKRIDSLLAKQNISRSERRADRTEIRGTPGAAASVTPRADEGWTALARSLISTLT
;
A
#
# COMPACT_ATOMS: atom_id res chain seq x y z
N MET A 1 18.07 2.79 -17.68
CA MET A 1 17.40 1.52 -18.06
C MET A 1 16.84 0.99 -16.77
N THR A 2 15.56 0.57 -16.76
CA THR A 2 14.96 -0.18 -15.64
C THR A 2 15.95 -1.20 -15.08
N LEU A 3 16.02 -1.27 -13.75
CA LEU A 3 16.94 -2.14 -13.02
C LEU A 3 16.56 -3.62 -13.16
N ARG A 4 15.33 -3.92 -13.63
CA ARG A 4 14.84 -5.28 -13.87
C ARG A 4 14.66 -5.58 -15.36
N HIS A 5 15.00 -6.80 -15.75
CA HIS A 5 14.77 -7.30 -17.10
C HIS A 5 13.39 -7.96 -17.22
N LEU A 6 12.32 -7.17 -17.15
CA LEU A 6 10.93 -7.63 -17.27
C LEU A 6 10.49 -7.75 -18.74
N PRO A 7 9.53 -8.63 -19.10
CA PRO A 7 9.05 -8.76 -20.47
C PRO A 7 8.34 -7.49 -20.95
N LYS A 8 8.43 -7.20 -22.26
CA LYS A 8 7.65 -6.12 -22.89
C LYS A 8 6.30 -6.69 -23.30
N LEU A 9 5.20 -6.04 -22.91
CA LEU A 9 3.87 -6.44 -23.36
C LEU A 9 3.61 -5.81 -24.73
N SER A 10 3.54 -6.62 -25.79
CA SER A 10 3.19 -6.18 -27.13
C SER A 10 1.80 -6.68 -27.50
N VAL A 11 0.77 -5.95 -27.08
CA VAL A 11 -0.63 -6.32 -27.33
C VAL A 11 -1.30 -5.29 -28.23
N SER A 12 -1.93 -5.73 -29.32
CA SER A 12 -2.73 -4.86 -30.21
C SER A 12 -4.22 -4.94 -29.83
N HIS A 13 -4.89 -3.79 -29.73
CA HIS A 13 -6.30 -3.71 -29.39
C HIS A 13 -7.18 -4.31 -30.51
N PRO A 14 -7.93 -5.40 -30.28
CA PRO A 14 -8.87 -5.93 -31.27
C PRO A 14 -10.11 -5.03 -31.33
N ALA A 15 -10.53 -4.65 -32.54
CA ALA A 15 -11.69 -3.77 -32.74
C ALA A 15 -13.04 -4.33 -32.26
N ALA A 16 -13.09 -5.61 -31.85
CA ALA A 16 -14.32 -6.33 -31.51
C ALA A 16 -14.54 -6.53 -30.00
N LEU A 17 -13.62 -6.09 -29.14
CA LEU A 17 -13.71 -6.30 -27.69
C LEU A 17 -14.04 -4.98 -26.98
N ALA A 18 -15.17 -4.93 -26.29
CA ALA A 18 -15.50 -3.84 -25.38
C ALA A 18 -14.90 -4.16 -23.99
N PRO A 19 -14.13 -3.24 -23.38
CA PRO A 19 -13.66 -3.40 -22.00
C PRO A 19 -14.86 -3.44 -21.05
N SER A 20 -14.83 -4.33 -20.07
CA SER A 20 -15.84 -4.46 -19.02
C SER A 20 -15.51 -3.62 -17.79
N GLU A 21 -16.55 -3.03 -17.17
CA GLU A 21 -16.48 -2.33 -15.89
C GLU A 21 -15.99 -3.26 -14.77
N PRO A 22 -15.20 -2.82 -13.77
CA PRO A 22 -14.66 -3.68 -12.72
C PRO A 22 -15.68 -4.59 -12.03
N ASP A 23 -15.27 -5.81 -11.65
CA ASP A 23 -16.12 -6.75 -10.90
C ASP A 23 -16.68 -6.11 -9.61
N GLY A 24 -17.94 -6.43 -9.28
CA GLY A 24 -18.61 -6.00 -8.06
C GLY A 24 -17.86 -6.38 -6.77
N GLU A 25 -17.19 -7.54 -6.71
CA GLU A 25 -16.40 -7.91 -5.52
C GLU A 25 -15.18 -6.98 -5.37
N VAL A 26 -14.49 -6.66 -6.47
CA VAL A 26 -13.40 -5.69 -6.48
C VAL A 26 -13.87 -4.31 -6.01
N MET A 27 -15.09 -3.91 -6.38
CA MET A 27 -15.70 -2.66 -5.94
C MET A 27 -15.99 -2.63 -4.43
N THR A 28 -16.26 -3.77 -3.79
CA THR A 28 -16.44 -3.81 -2.33
C THR A 28 -15.12 -3.64 -1.56
N HIS A 29 -14.00 -4.07 -2.15
CA HIS A 29 -12.68 -3.97 -1.56
C HIS A 29 -11.95 -2.66 -1.89
N TRP A 30 -12.39 -1.94 -2.92
CA TRP A 30 -11.81 -0.67 -3.33
C TRP A 30 -12.45 0.53 -2.62
N THR A 31 -11.62 1.43 -2.09
CA THR A 31 -12.08 2.72 -1.54
C THR A 31 -11.76 3.85 -2.52
N ALA A 32 -12.80 4.40 -3.15
CA ALA A 32 -12.69 5.57 -4.02
C ALA A 32 -12.29 6.84 -3.24
N GLY A 33 -11.59 7.76 -3.90
CA GLY A 33 -11.28 9.09 -3.34
C GLY A 33 -10.06 9.14 -2.41
N LEU A 34 -9.22 8.10 -2.40
CA LEU A 34 -7.89 8.16 -1.80
C LEU A 34 -7.07 9.28 -2.47
N ARG A 35 -6.31 10.03 -1.66
CA ARG A 35 -5.45 11.12 -2.10
C ARG A 35 -4.04 10.90 -1.58
N SER A 36 -3.04 11.38 -2.31
CA SER A 36 -1.67 11.38 -1.82
C SER A 36 -1.53 12.32 -0.61
N ASP A 37 -0.82 11.86 0.42
CA ASP A 37 -0.47 12.64 1.61
C ASP A 37 0.63 13.69 1.34
N ASN A 38 1.24 13.70 0.16
CA ASN A 38 2.26 14.68 -0.23
C ASN A 38 2.03 15.24 -1.65
N PRO A 39 1.11 16.20 -1.81
CA PRO A 39 0.82 16.81 -3.12
C PRO A 39 1.97 17.65 -3.67
N SER A 40 3.01 17.92 -2.87
CA SER A 40 4.21 18.65 -3.28
C SER A 40 5.38 17.75 -3.73
N ALA A 41 5.21 16.41 -3.67
CA ALA A 41 6.23 15.49 -4.13
C ALA A 41 6.43 15.67 -5.65
N THR A 42 7.65 16.05 -6.03
CA THR A 42 7.99 16.37 -7.43
C THR A 42 8.26 15.13 -8.28
N ASN A 43 8.23 13.95 -7.67
CA ASN A 43 8.54 12.67 -8.30
C ASN A 43 7.43 11.62 -8.13
N LEU A 44 6.23 12.05 -7.74
CA LEU A 44 5.11 11.17 -7.45
C LEU A 44 4.08 11.17 -8.58
N ILE A 45 3.68 9.97 -9.01
CA ILE A 45 2.53 9.72 -9.88
C ILE A 45 1.45 9.04 -9.05
N SER A 46 0.25 9.62 -8.98
CA SER A 46 -0.89 9.03 -8.26
C SER A 46 -1.86 8.36 -9.23
N MET A 47 -2.03 7.04 -9.06
CA MET A 47 -2.93 6.15 -9.78
C MET A 47 -3.99 5.61 -8.82
N LEU A 48 -4.96 6.45 -8.46
CA LEU A 48 -5.90 6.22 -7.36
C LEU A 48 -7.35 6.05 -7.85
N ASP A 49 -7.50 5.66 -9.12
CA ASP A 49 -8.78 5.57 -9.83
C ASP A 49 -8.78 4.35 -10.77
N VAL A 50 -9.92 4.10 -11.43
CA VAL A 50 -10.07 3.09 -12.48
C VAL A 50 -9.05 3.33 -13.60
N ILE A 51 -8.46 2.25 -14.12
CA ILE A 51 -7.56 2.29 -15.28
C ILE A 51 -8.40 2.50 -16.55
N GLY A 52 -7.99 3.46 -17.36
CA GLY A 52 -8.74 3.95 -18.52
C GLY A 52 -9.47 5.25 -18.23
N ALA A 53 -10.33 5.66 -19.16
CA ALA A 53 -11.14 6.86 -19.05
C ALA A 53 -12.60 6.47 -18.92
N ASP A 54 -13.28 7.05 -17.94
CA ASP A 54 -14.74 7.01 -17.87
C ASP A 54 -15.32 7.82 -19.04
N GLY A 55 -16.16 7.18 -19.85
CA GLY A 55 -16.67 7.78 -21.08
C GLY A 55 -17.60 8.99 -20.87
N TRP A 56 -18.07 9.21 -19.64
CA TRP A 56 -19.01 10.29 -19.31
C TRP A 56 -18.33 11.49 -18.66
N THR A 57 -17.43 11.23 -17.72
CA THR A 57 -16.72 12.22 -16.91
C THR A 57 -15.34 12.55 -17.48
N GLY A 58 -14.74 11.63 -18.24
CA GLY A 58 -13.34 11.69 -18.67
C GLY A 58 -12.34 11.43 -17.54
N ASP A 59 -12.82 11.13 -16.34
CA ASP A 59 -12.00 10.80 -15.18
C ASP A 59 -11.38 9.41 -15.30
N GLY A 60 -10.38 9.12 -14.47
CA GLY A 60 -9.63 7.86 -14.49
C GLY A 60 -8.13 8.01 -14.72
N VAL A 61 -7.45 6.88 -14.85
CA VAL A 61 -6.00 6.79 -15.04
C VAL A 61 -5.68 6.29 -16.44
N THR A 62 -5.24 7.20 -17.30
CA THR A 62 -4.91 6.92 -18.70
C THR A 62 -3.40 6.96 -18.95
N ALA A 63 -2.94 6.22 -19.97
CA ALA A 63 -1.57 6.24 -20.48
C ALA A 63 -1.12 7.66 -20.85
N ASN A 64 -2.01 8.48 -21.41
CA ASN A 64 -1.70 9.88 -21.74
C ASN A 64 -1.39 10.72 -20.48
N ARG A 65 -2.17 10.53 -19.41
CA ARG A 65 -1.94 11.21 -18.12
C ARG A 65 -0.61 10.75 -17.51
N ILE A 66 -0.33 9.45 -17.53
CA ILE A 66 0.93 8.91 -17.00
C ILE A 66 2.13 9.39 -17.82
N ALA A 67 2.05 9.37 -19.16
CA ALA A 67 3.10 9.88 -20.02
C ALA A 67 3.38 11.37 -19.78
N ALA A 68 2.34 12.18 -19.55
CA ALA A 68 2.50 13.59 -19.19
C ALA A 68 3.20 13.76 -17.83
N ALA A 69 2.80 12.96 -16.83
CA ALA A 69 3.43 12.98 -15.51
C ALA A 69 4.93 12.59 -15.59
N LEU A 70 5.25 11.51 -16.30
CA LEU A 70 6.64 11.05 -16.50
C LEU A 70 7.52 12.14 -17.13
N ARG A 71 7.00 12.88 -18.12
CA ARG A 71 7.72 14.02 -18.74
C ARG A 71 7.91 15.20 -17.80
N SER A 72 7.02 15.37 -16.82
CA SER A 72 7.07 16.49 -15.87
C SER A 72 8.01 16.25 -14.70
N ILE A 73 8.25 14.98 -14.35
CA ILE A 73 9.16 14.60 -13.26
C ILE A 73 10.60 14.84 -13.73
N THR A 74 11.36 15.61 -12.97
CA THR A 74 12.79 15.86 -13.21
C THR A 74 13.71 15.12 -12.25
N ALA A 75 13.14 14.45 -11.24
CA ALA A 75 13.89 13.64 -10.29
C ALA A 75 14.43 12.36 -10.94
N ASP A 76 15.48 11.80 -10.32
CA ASP A 76 16.18 10.59 -10.78
C ASP A 76 15.42 9.29 -10.46
N GLU A 77 14.44 9.36 -9.55
CA GLU A 77 13.60 8.23 -9.14
C GLU A 77 12.13 8.63 -9.19
N ILE A 78 11.28 7.71 -9.63
CA ILE A 78 9.82 7.88 -9.73
C ILE A 78 9.16 7.01 -8.67
N THR A 79 8.19 7.58 -7.96
CA THR A 79 7.27 6.84 -7.10
C THR A 79 5.88 6.81 -7.73
N VAL A 80 5.26 5.65 -7.77
CA VAL A 80 3.88 5.47 -8.24
C VAL A 80 3.02 5.00 -7.08
N ASP A 81 2.07 5.82 -6.65
CA ASP A 81 1.06 5.40 -5.67
C ASP A 81 -0.11 4.77 -6.39
N LEU A 82 -0.35 3.50 -6.11
CA LEU A 82 -1.36 2.69 -6.78
C LEU A 82 -2.44 2.25 -5.79
N ASN A 83 -3.67 2.62 -6.10
CA ASN A 83 -4.88 2.10 -5.46
C ASN A 83 -6.01 2.06 -6.48
N SER A 84 -6.10 0.95 -7.22
CA SER A 84 -6.98 0.84 -8.36
C SER A 84 -7.61 -0.55 -8.46
N PRO A 85 -8.89 -0.63 -8.83
CA PRO A 85 -9.57 -1.89 -9.09
C PRO A 85 -9.22 -2.49 -10.46
N GLY A 86 -8.34 -1.83 -11.23
CA GLY A 86 -8.12 -2.15 -12.63
C GLY A 86 -9.06 -1.38 -13.54
N GLY A 87 -9.41 -1.94 -14.69
CA GLY A 87 -10.21 -1.30 -15.72
C GLY A 87 -9.77 -1.75 -17.11
N ASP A 88 -9.58 -0.80 -18.03
CA ASP A 88 -9.17 -1.12 -19.40
C ASP A 88 -7.78 -1.77 -19.45
N PHE A 89 -7.73 -2.98 -20.01
CA PHE A 89 -6.52 -3.77 -20.09
C PHE A 89 -5.44 -3.10 -20.97
N PHE A 90 -5.83 -2.51 -22.10
CA PHE A 90 -4.87 -1.96 -23.06
C PHE A 90 -4.25 -0.66 -22.55
N GLU A 91 -5.01 0.17 -21.86
CA GLU A 91 -4.51 1.32 -21.09
C GLU A 91 -3.55 0.84 -20.00
N GLY A 92 -3.87 -0.24 -19.30
CA GLY A 92 -2.97 -0.86 -18.33
C GLY A 92 -1.65 -1.33 -18.94
N VAL A 93 -1.70 -2.02 -20.08
CA VAL A 93 -0.52 -2.45 -20.84
C VAL A 93 0.32 -1.27 -21.32
N ALA A 94 -0.34 -0.22 -21.82
CA ALA A 94 0.34 0.99 -22.27
C ALA A 94 1.06 1.68 -21.11
N ILE A 95 0.41 1.80 -19.95
CA ILE A 95 1.01 2.36 -18.74
C ILE A 95 2.19 1.50 -18.25
N TYR A 96 2.03 0.18 -18.19
CA TYR A 96 3.10 -0.76 -17.86
C TYR A 96 4.34 -0.52 -18.72
N ASN A 97 4.15 -0.44 -20.05
CA ASN A 97 5.25 -0.20 -20.98
C ASN A 97 5.88 1.18 -20.81
N LEU A 98 5.09 2.23 -20.60
CA LEU A 98 5.60 3.58 -20.36
C LEU A 98 6.50 3.65 -19.12
N LEU A 99 6.09 3.00 -18.02
CA LEU A 99 6.89 2.93 -16.80
C LEU A 99 8.16 2.12 -17.02
N ARG A 100 8.07 0.97 -17.70
CA ARG A 100 9.22 0.09 -17.95
C ARG A 100 10.23 0.67 -18.95
N GLU A 101 9.79 1.50 -19.88
CA GLU A 101 10.66 2.19 -20.84
C GLU A 101 11.36 3.41 -20.23
N ASP A 102 10.89 3.92 -19.09
CA ASP A 102 11.56 5.02 -18.40
C ASP A 102 12.94 4.55 -17.90
N PRO A 103 14.01 5.34 -18.13
CA PRO A 103 15.35 4.92 -17.73
C PRO A 103 15.62 5.04 -16.23
N ARG A 104 14.76 5.74 -15.47
CA ARG A 104 14.89 6.00 -14.03
C ARG A 104 14.38 4.82 -13.21
N LYS A 105 14.73 4.79 -11.91
CA LYS A 105 14.19 3.80 -10.98
C LYS A 105 12.70 4.08 -10.74
N VAL A 106 11.84 3.10 -10.95
CA VAL A 106 10.40 3.18 -10.66
C VAL A 106 10.06 2.35 -9.43
N THR A 107 9.54 3.00 -8.39
CA THR A 107 9.00 2.33 -7.19
C THR A 107 7.49 2.41 -7.20
N VAL A 108 6.81 1.26 -7.30
CA VAL A 108 5.35 1.18 -7.20
C VAL A 108 4.97 0.88 -5.76
N ARG A 109 4.05 1.67 -5.20
CA ARG A 109 3.51 1.54 -3.85
C ARG A 109 2.03 1.23 -3.92
N ILE A 110 1.66 -0.02 -3.66
CA ILE A 110 0.28 -0.47 -3.57
C ILE A 110 -0.26 -0.07 -2.20
N LEU A 111 -1.05 1.01 -2.17
CA LEU A 111 -1.54 1.60 -0.93
C LEU A 111 -2.68 0.77 -0.31
N GLY A 112 -3.56 0.25 -1.15
CA GLY A 112 -4.73 -0.52 -0.73
C GLY A 112 -4.99 -1.68 -1.68
N LEU A 113 -5.27 -1.40 -2.94
CA LEU A 113 -5.63 -2.41 -3.92
C LEU A 113 -4.89 -2.22 -5.25
N ALA A 114 -4.39 -3.30 -5.82
CA ALA A 114 -4.03 -3.39 -7.23
C ALA A 114 -4.68 -4.64 -7.81
N ALA A 115 -5.84 -4.49 -8.46
CA ALA A 115 -6.58 -5.61 -9.05
C ALA A 115 -6.57 -5.54 -10.58
N SER A 116 -6.66 -6.68 -11.26
CA SER A 116 -6.85 -6.74 -12.71
C SER A 116 -5.75 -5.95 -13.44
N ALA A 117 -6.07 -5.09 -14.41
CA ALA A 117 -5.10 -4.26 -15.14
C ALA A 117 -4.14 -3.45 -14.25
N ALA A 118 -4.56 -3.04 -13.04
CA ALA A 118 -3.69 -2.35 -12.10
C ALA A 118 -2.61 -3.27 -11.52
N SER A 119 -2.92 -4.56 -11.31
CA SER A 119 -1.92 -5.54 -10.86
C SER A 119 -0.82 -5.72 -11.92
N VAL A 120 -1.17 -5.71 -13.22
CA VAL A 120 -0.18 -5.73 -14.32
C VAL A 120 0.72 -4.50 -14.25
N ILE A 121 0.14 -3.30 -14.10
CA ILE A 121 0.90 -2.05 -13.97
C ILE A 121 1.87 -2.11 -12.78
N ALA A 122 1.43 -2.68 -11.65
CA ALA A 122 2.28 -2.80 -10.47
C ALA A 122 3.58 -3.56 -10.77
N MET A 123 3.52 -4.57 -11.65
CA MET A 123 4.69 -5.35 -12.02
C MET A 123 5.73 -4.55 -12.82
N ALA A 124 5.40 -3.36 -13.34
CA ALA A 124 6.37 -2.49 -14.03
C ALA A 124 7.42 -1.89 -13.10
N GLY A 125 7.21 -1.92 -11.78
CA GLY A 125 8.13 -1.36 -10.79
C GLY A 125 9.44 -2.13 -10.69
N ASP A 126 10.56 -1.41 -10.68
CA ASP A 126 11.86 -1.95 -10.25
C ASP A 126 11.82 -2.39 -8.78
N GLU A 127 11.00 -1.70 -7.99
CA GLU A 127 10.64 -2.03 -6.62
C GLU A 127 9.12 -1.94 -6.46
N VAL A 128 8.49 -2.96 -5.88
CA VAL A 128 7.06 -3.02 -5.61
C VAL A 128 6.86 -3.17 -4.11
N GLN A 129 6.27 -2.16 -3.50
CA GLN A 129 5.92 -2.15 -2.09
C GLN A 129 4.41 -2.29 -1.94
N ILE A 130 3.95 -3.00 -0.93
CA ILE A 130 2.52 -3.20 -0.66
C ILE A 130 2.19 -2.87 0.80
N GLY A 131 1.04 -2.24 1.03
CA GLY A 131 0.55 -2.02 2.39
C GLY A 131 0.32 -3.36 3.10
N ARG A 132 0.50 -3.39 4.42
CA ARG A 132 0.26 -4.60 5.23
C ARG A 132 -1.17 -5.11 5.10
N ALA A 133 -2.12 -4.19 5.00
CA ALA A 133 -3.53 -4.48 4.73
C ALA A 133 -3.89 -4.36 3.24
N GLY A 134 -2.89 -4.29 2.37
CA GLY A 134 -3.07 -4.18 0.92
C GLY A 134 -3.34 -5.53 0.26
N PHE A 135 -3.91 -5.48 -0.94
CA PHE A 135 -4.25 -6.64 -1.74
C PHE A 135 -3.81 -6.49 -3.19
N LEU A 136 -3.39 -7.61 -3.77
CA LEU A 136 -3.19 -7.83 -5.20
C LEU A 136 -4.19 -8.88 -5.66
N MET A 137 -4.85 -8.65 -6.80
CA MET A 137 -5.74 -9.64 -7.42
C MET A 137 -5.32 -9.86 -8.86
N LEU A 138 -5.11 -11.13 -9.20
CA LEU A 138 -4.76 -11.59 -10.53
C LEU A 138 -5.94 -12.41 -11.08
N HIS A 139 -6.36 -12.11 -12.30
CA HIS A 139 -7.38 -12.86 -13.04
C HIS A 139 -7.11 -12.76 -14.54
N ASN A 140 -7.79 -13.59 -15.33
CA ASN A 140 -7.70 -13.58 -16.78
C ASN A 140 -8.31 -12.30 -17.39
N ALA A 141 -7.98 -12.03 -18.65
CA ALA A 141 -8.64 -10.98 -19.41
C ALA A 141 -10.11 -11.34 -19.54
N TRP A 142 -10.96 -10.33 -19.40
CA TRP A 142 -12.40 -10.50 -19.43
C TRP A 142 -13.02 -9.47 -20.35
N VAL A 143 -14.08 -9.89 -21.03
CA VAL A 143 -14.77 -9.10 -22.04
C VAL A 143 -16.26 -9.41 -22.00
N VAL A 144 -17.08 -8.45 -22.45
CA VAL A 144 -18.49 -8.72 -22.75
C VAL A 144 -18.60 -9.08 -24.23
N ALA A 145 -19.02 -10.32 -24.51
CA ALA A 145 -19.28 -10.79 -25.87
C ALA A 145 -20.76 -11.12 -26.06
N ILE A 146 -21.36 -10.67 -27.17
CA ILE A 146 -22.74 -10.93 -27.55
C ILE A 146 -22.76 -11.51 -28.96
N GLY A 147 -23.31 -12.70 -29.12
CA GLY A 147 -23.41 -13.34 -30.43
C GLY A 147 -23.81 -14.81 -30.36
N ASN A 148 -23.68 -15.49 -31.48
CA ASN A 148 -23.92 -16.93 -31.58
C ASN A 148 -22.70 -17.74 -31.10
N ARG A 149 -22.80 -19.08 -31.10
CA ARG A 149 -21.72 -19.97 -30.62
C ARG A 149 -20.36 -19.73 -31.27
N HIS A 150 -20.31 -19.31 -32.53
CA HIS A 150 -19.05 -19.01 -33.23
C HIS A 150 -18.44 -17.70 -32.75
N ASP A 151 -19.27 -16.70 -32.45
CA ASP A 151 -18.81 -15.40 -31.93
C ASP A 151 -18.23 -15.57 -30.52
N LEU A 152 -18.90 -16.34 -29.66
CA LEU A 152 -18.42 -16.62 -28.30
C LEU A 152 -17.13 -17.45 -28.29
N ALA A 153 -17.01 -18.45 -29.18
CA ALA A 153 -15.77 -19.22 -29.33
C ALA A 153 -14.63 -18.33 -29.83
N ALA A 154 -14.90 -17.46 -30.80
CA ALA A 154 -13.89 -16.52 -31.31
C ALA A 154 -13.45 -15.51 -30.23
N ALA A 155 -14.36 -15.04 -29.38
CA ALA A 155 -14.03 -14.16 -28.26
C ALA A 155 -13.09 -14.85 -27.26
N ALA A 156 -13.36 -16.10 -26.89
CA ALA A 156 -12.48 -16.89 -26.03
C ALA A 156 -11.08 -17.06 -26.64
N GLU A 157 -10.99 -17.46 -27.92
CA GLU A 157 -9.72 -17.60 -28.64
C GLU A 157 -8.93 -16.27 -28.71
N THR A 158 -9.62 -15.14 -28.77
CA THR A 158 -8.98 -13.81 -28.82
C THR A 158 -8.30 -13.46 -27.51
N MET A 159 -8.78 -13.97 -26.36
CA MET A 159 -8.22 -13.64 -25.04
C MET A 159 -6.97 -14.46 -24.69
N ILE A 160 -6.83 -15.67 -25.22
CA ILE A 160 -5.69 -16.57 -24.98
C ILE A 160 -4.31 -15.86 -25.04
N PRO A 161 -3.95 -15.12 -26.11
CA PRO A 161 -2.65 -14.44 -26.16
C PRO A 161 -2.49 -13.33 -25.12
N PHE A 162 -3.58 -12.74 -24.64
CA PHE A 162 -3.54 -11.70 -23.60
C PHE A 162 -3.27 -12.32 -22.24
N ASP A 163 -3.93 -13.43 -21.93
CA ASP A 163 -3.73 -14.19 -20.71
C ASP A 163 -2.30 -14.73 -20.62
N ALA A 164 -1.78 -15.29 -21.72
CA ALA A 164 -0.40 -15.74 -21.81
C ALA A 164 0.60 -14.60 -21.54
N ALA A 165 0.36 -13.42 -22.14
CA ALA A 165 1.24 -12.27 -21.95
C ALA A 165 1.22 -11.74 -20.51
N MET A 166 0.06 -11.73 -19.86
CA MET A 166 -0.07 -11.38 -18.44
C MET A 166 0.64 -12.39 -17.54
N ALA A 167 0.46 -13.69 -17.79
CA ALA A 167 1.12 -14.76 -17.05
C ALA A 167 2.66 -14.62 -17.13
N GLU A 168 3.21 -14.30 -18.31
CA GLU A 168 4.65 -14.03 -18.47
C GLU A 168 5.13 -12.86 -17.59
N VAL A 169 4.35 -11.79 -17.47
CA VAL A 169 4.70 -10.63 -16.63
C VAL A 169 4.72 -11.00 -15.14
N TYR A 170 3.69 -11.68 -14.66
CA TYR A 170 3.64 -12.11 -13.26
C TYR A 170 4.73 -13.12 -12.95
N ALA A 171 4.94 -14.10 -13.83
CA ALA A 171 5.99 -15.11 -13.71
C ALA A 171 7.39 -14.48 -13.66
N ALA A 172 7.65 -13.49 -14.53
CA ALA A 172 8.92 -12.77 -14.53
C ALA A 172 9.14 -11.95 -13.25
N LYS A 173 8.08 -11.35 -12.68
CA LYS A 173 8.19 -10.62 -11.40
C LYS A 173 8.43 -11.58 -10.23
N ALA A 174 7.63 -12.64 -10.15
CA ALA A 174 7.64 -13.61 -9.07
C ALA A 174 8.81 -14.61 -9.12
N GLY A 175 9.46 -14.77 -10.28
CA GLY A 175 10.50 -15.77 -10.49
C GLY A 175 9.95 -17.21 -10.52
N VAL A 176 8.72 -17.38 -11.01
CA VAL A 176 8.05 -18.70 -11.15
C VAL A 176 7.87 -19.07 -12.61
N ASP A 177 7.42 -20.30 -12.86
CA ASP A 177 7.04 -20.72 -14.21
C ASP A 177 5.75 -20.02 -14.68
N PRO A 178 5.63 -19.62 -15.97
CA PRO A 178 4.40 -19.04 -16.52
C PRO A 178 3.13 -19.86 -16.24
N ASP A 179 3.21 -21.18 -16.19
CA ASP A 179 2.05 -22.04 -15.90
C ASP A 179 1.54 -21.85 -14.45
N VAL A 180 2.44 -21.52 -13.52
CA VAL A 180 2.05 -21.21 -12.13
C VAL A 180 1.32 -19.87 -12.07
N ALA A 181 1.80 -18.87 -12.80
CA ALA A 181 1.15 -17.57 -12.88
C ALA A 181 -0.22 -17.67 -13.59
N ALA A 182 -0.30 -18.45 -14.68
CA ALA A 182 -1.56 -18.74 -15.36
C ALA A 182 -2.57 -19.41 -14.41
N ALA A 183 -2.13 -20.37 -13.59
CA ALA A 183 -3.00 -21.00 -12.60
C ALA A 183 -3.52 -20.00 -11.53
N TRP A 184 -2.74 -18.99 -11.16
CA TRP A 184 -3.22 -17.91 -10.28
C TRP A 184 -4.32 -17.09 -10.94
N MET A 185 -4.17 -16.79 -12.24
CA MET A 185 -5.13 -16.02 -13.01
C MET A 185 -6.43 -16.81 -13.26
N ASP A 186 -6.32 -18.10 -13.61
CA ASP A 186 -7.48 -19.01 -13.78
C ASP A 186 -8.32 -19.14 -12.50
N ALA A 187 -7.67 -19.03 -11.34
CA ALA A 187 -8.31 -19.14 -10.03
C ALA A 187 -8.78 -17.79 -9.46
N GLU A 188 -8.60 -16.68 -10.17
CA GLU A 188 -8.88 -15.33 -9.67
C GLU A 188 -8.24 -15.07 -8.31
N THR A 189 -6.92 -15.27 -8.23
CA THR A 189 -6.23 -15.34 -6.93
C THR A 189 -6.06 -13.97 -6.29
N TRP A 190 -6.45 -13.88 -5.02
CA TRP A 190 -6.21 -12.74 -4.15
C TRP A 190 -5.01 -12.97 -3.23
N PHE A 191 -4.05 -12.07 -3.28
CA PHE A 191 -2.87 -12.03 -2.42
C PHE A 191 -2.99 -10.87 -1.44
N SER A 192 -3.03 -11.17 -0.14
CA SER A 192 -2.75 -10.14 0.89
C SER A 192 -1.31 -9.65 0.77
N GLY A 193 -1.00 -8.50 1.38
CA GLY A 193 0.35 -7.92 1.33
C GLY A 193 1.48 -8.89 1.70
N ALA A 194 1.27 -9.74 2.72
CA ALA A 194 2.25 -10.77 3.07
C ALA A 194 2.36 -11.87 2.00
N GLN A 195 1.24 -12.37 1.50
CA GLN A 195 1.21 -13.39 0.46
C GLN A 195 1.81 -12.89 -0.86
N ALA A 196 1.63 -11.61 -1.19
CA ALA A 196 2.22 -11.01 -2.37
C ALA A 196 3.75 -10.96 -2.28
N ILE A 197 4.29 -10.68 -1.09
CA ILE A 197 5.74 -10.73 -0.83
C ILE A 197 6.23 -12.18 -0.92
N ASP A 198 5.54 -13.11 -0.25
CA ASP A 198 5.90 -14.54 -0.25
C ASP A 198 5.86 -15.15 -1.66
N ALA A 199 4.93 -14.68 -2.50
CA ALA A 199 4.80 -15.07 -3.91
C ALA A 199 5.77 -14.34 -4.85
N GLY A 200 6.57 -13.39 -4.36
CA GLY A 200 7.51 -12.60 -5.17
C GLY A 200 6.87 -11.52 -6.04
N LEU A 201 5.56 -11.27 -5.89
CA LEU A 201 4.83 -10.20 -6.60
C LEU A 201 5.10 -8.82 -6.00
N ALA A 202 5.53 -8.77 -4.73
CA ALA A 202 6.00 -7.57 -4.05
C ALA A 202 7.37 -7.81 -3.38
N ASP A 203 8.15 -6.74 -3.24
CA ASP A 203 9.51 -6.77 -2.68
C ASP A 203 9.54 -6.46 -1.18
N GLY A 204 8.48 -5.82 -0.66
CA GLY A 204 8.39 -5.48 0.76
C GLY A 204 7.13 -4.72 1.13
N PHE A 205 7.01 -4.40 2.41
CA PHE A 205 5.94 -3.54 2.90
C PHE A 205 6.25 -2.07 2.64
N LEU A 206 5.20 -1.23 2.59
CA LEU A 206 5.36 0.22 2.64
C LEU A 206 6.14 0.64 3.90
N THR A 207 6.92 1.72 3.83
CA THR A 207 7.76 2.19 4.94
C THR A 207 7.01 2.36 6.26
N ALA A 208 5.77 2.85 6.23
CA ALA A 208 4.93 3.03 7.42
C ALA A 208 4.56 1.70 8.12
N ASP A 209 4.59 0.59 7.37
CA ASP A 209 4.29 -0.76 7.85
C ASP A 209 5.54 -1.54 8.27
N VAL A 210 6.73 -1.03 7.95
CA VAL A 210 8.00 -1.58 8.41
C VAL A 210 8.17 -1.19 9.89
N VAL A 211 7.92 -2.15 10.77
CA VAL A 211 8.29 -1.99 12.19
C VAL A 211 9.80 -2.12 12.25
N GLU A 212 10.50 -0.98 12.28
CA GLU A 212 11.91 -0.95 12.63
C GLU A 212 12.07 -1.58 14.01
N THR A 213 12.58 -2.82 14.04
CA THR A 213 13.10 -3.42 15.25
C THR A 213 14.52 -2.89 15.46
N GLU A 214 14.62 -1.58 15.66
CA GLU A 214 15.67 -1.06 16.52
C GLU A 214 15.54 -1.84 17.82
N ALA A 215 16.61 -2.54 18.22
CA ALA A 215 16.72 -3.20 19.52
C ALA A 215 16.77 -2.15 20.64
N SER A 216 15.72 -1.35 20.76
CA SER A 216 15.43 -0.50 21.89
C SER A 216 15.05 -1.43 23.04
N GLY A 217 15.93 -1.54 24.03
CA GLY A 217 15.82 -2.37 25.22
C GLY A 217 14.69 -1.94 26.16
N ASN A 218 13.47 -1.75 25.66
CA ASN A 218 12.29 -1.63 26.50
C ASN A 218 11.11 -2.36 25.84
N GLY A 219 11.04 -3.67 26.12
CA GLY A 219 9.83 -4.45 25.88
C GLY A 219 8.60 -3.77 26.51
N PRO A 220 7.37 -4.20 26.15
CA PRO A 220 6.14 -3.57 26.61
C PRO A 220 6.20 -3.32 28.11
N SER A 221 5.96 -2.07 28.54
CA SER A 221 6.10 -1.67 29.94
C SER A 221 5.43 -2.71 30.86
N ALA A 222 5.98 -2.95 32.05
CA ALA A 222 5.46 -3.98 32.96
C ALA A 222 3.93 -3.87 33.15
N LEU A 223 3.41 -2.63 33.14
CA LEU A 223 1.98 -2.33 33.16
C LEU A 223 1.19 -2.87 31.96
N LYS A 224 1.71 -2.79 30.74
CA LYS A 224 1.06 -3.37 29.54
C LYS A 224 1.03 -4.89 29.59
N ARG A 225 2.07 -5.52 30.15
CA ARG A 225 2.10 -6.99 30.33
C ARG A 225 1.07 -7.44 31.36
N ILE A 226 0.98 -6.72 32.49
CA ILE A 226 -0.03 -6.98 33.53
C ILE A 226 -1.44 -6.79 32.96
N ASP A 227 -1.71 -5.70 32.25
CA ASP A 227 -3.02 -5.44 31.64
C ASP A 227 -3.45 -6.55 30.66
N SER A 228 -2.50 -7.07 29.89
CA SER A 228 -2.74 -8.17 28.95
C SER A 228 -3.04 -9.50 29.66
N LEU A 229 -2.41 -9.75 30.82
CA LEU A 229 -2.69 -10.94 31.63
C LEU A 229 -4.07 -10.85 32.30
N LEU A 230 -4.43 -9.69 32.84
CA LEU A 230 -5.75 -9.45 33.44
C LEU A 230 -6.88 -9.58 32.41
N ALA A 231 -6.65 -9.10 31.17
CA ALA A 231 -7.60 -9.26 30.08
C ALA A 231 -7.85 -10.73 29.73
N LYS A 232 -6.79 -11.57 29.75
CA LYS A 232 -6.91 -13.02 29.53
C LYS A 232 -7.68 -13.75 30.63
N GLN A 233 -7.78 -13.15 31.82
CA GLN A 233 -8.62 -13.65 32.91
C GLN A 233 -10.06 -13.11 32.87
N ASN A 234 -10.48 -12.54 31.73
CA ASN A 234 -11.80 -11.94 31.53
C ASN A 234 -12.15 -10.79 32.50
N ILE A 235 -11.15 -10.13 33.09
CA ILE A 235 -11.38 -8.95 33.92
C ILE A 235 -11.82 -7.79 33.02
N SER A 236 -12.88 -7.11 33.44
CA SER A 236 -13.51 -6.07 32.65
C SER A 236 -12.53 -4.93 32.39
N ARG A 237 -12.68 -4.28 31.23
CA ARG A 237 -11.84 -3.14 30.86
C ARG A 237 -11.97 -1.97 31.85
N SER A 238 -13.10 -1.86 32.55
CA SER A 238 -13.33 -0.83 33.57
C SER A 238 -12.46 -1.09 34.81
N GLU A 239 -12.47 -2.31 35.32
CA GLU A 239 -11.65 -2.73 36.47
C GLU A 239 -10.16 -2.60 36.17
N ARG A 240 -9.70 -3.12 35.02
CA ARG A 240 -8.28 -3.00 34.63
C ARG A 240 -7.80 -1.55 34.53
N ARG A 241 -8.69 -0.61 34.16
CA ARG A 241 -8.38 0.82 34.13
C ARG A 241 -8.33 1.44 35.53
N ALA A 242 -9.21 1.01 36.43
CA ALA A 242 -9.19 1.41 37.83
C ALA A 242 -7.88 0.96 38.49
N ASP A 243 -7.53 -0.34 38.37
CA ASP A 243 -6.30 -0.92 38.93
C ASP A 243 -5.06 -0.21 38.38
N ARG A 244 -5.03 0.08 37.07
CA ARG A 244 -3.91 0.80 36.46
C ARG A 244 -3.79 2.23 36.98
N THR A 245 -4.91 2.87 37.31
CA THR A 245 -4.92 4.23 37.86
C THR A 245 -4.45 4.22 39.31
N GLU A 246 -4.85 3.21 40.09
CA GLU A 246 -4.37 2.98 41.45
C GLU A 246 -2.86 2.68 41.48
N ILE A 247 -2.38 1.76 40.64
CA ILE A 247 -0.95 1.41 40.54
C ILE A 247 -0.09 2.62 40.13
N ARG A 248 -0.61 3.47 39.23
CA ARG A 248 0.11 4.67 38.77
C ARG A 248 0.11 5.78 39.82
N GLY A 249 -0.83 5.74 40.77
CA GLY A 249 -1.09 6.81 41.73
C GLY A 249 -1.57 8.11 41.08
N THR A 250 -2.09 9.03 41.90
CA THR A 250 -2.42 10.40 41.46
C THR A 250 -1.17 11.26 41.52
N PRO A 251 -0.72 11.89 40.42
CA PRO A 251 0.37 12.86 40.49
C PRO A 251 -0.04 14.04 41.38
N GLY A 252 0.66 14.26 42.49
CA GLY A 252 0.47 15.44 43.34
C GLY A 252 -0.29 15.25 44.66
N ALA A 253 -0.55 14.02 45.13
CA ALA A 253 -1.07 13.78 46.48
C ALA A 253 0.02 13.89 47.59
N ALA A 254 0.81 14.96 47.56
CA ALA A 254 1.57 15.40 48.72
C ALA A 254 0.73 16.46 49.44
N ALA A 255 0.67 16.41 50.78
CA ALA A 255 0.04 17.47 51.57
C ALA A 255 0.61 18.83 51.13
N SER A 256 -0.26 19.84 50.96
CA SER A 256 0.15 21.19 50.62
C SER A 256 1.00 21.78 51.76
N VAL A 257 2.31 21.57 51.71
CA VAL A 257 3.24 22.37 52.50
C VAL A 257 3.36 23.69 51.74
N THR A 258 2.66 24.71 52.24
CA THR A 258 2.83 26.10 51.82
C THR A 258 4.28 26.50 52.06
N PRO A 259 5.08 26.79 51.02
CA PRO A 259 6.44 27.22 51.22
C PRO A 259 6.43 28.72 51.49
N ARG A 260 6.24 29.09 52.77
CA ARG A 260 6.77 30.28 53.46
C ARG A 260 5.96 30.57 54.71
N ALA A 261 6.40 29.99 55.83
CA ALA A 261 6.30 30.61 57.15
C ALA A 261 7.16 29.81 58.14
N ASP A 262 8.49 29.83 58.00
CA ASP A 262 9.36 29.62 59.15
C ASP A 262 10.71 30.32 59.01
N GLU A 263 11.23 30.66 60.17
CA GLU A 263 12.20 31.71 60.50
C GLU A 263 13.66 31.30 60.21
N GLY A 264 13.89 30.54 59.13
CA GLY A 264 15.21 29.96 58.83
C GLY A 264 16.19 30.94 58.16
N TRP A 265 15.69 31.86 57.33
CA TRP A 265 16.55 32.77 56.56
C TRP A 265 17.24 33.83 57.42
N THR A 266 16.55 34.34 58.45
CA THR A 266 17.10 35.31 59.40
C THR A 266 18.16 34.67 60.31
N ALA A 267 18.02 33.39 60.66
CA ALA A 267 19.01 32.64 61.42
C ALA A 267 20.28 32.34 60.60
N LEU A 268 20.12 31.95 59.33
CA LEU A 268 21.23 31.72 58.41
C LEU A 268 22.01 33.01 58.09
N ALA A 269 21.32 34.12 57.86
CA ALA A 269 21.94 35.42 57.60
C ALA A 269 22.71 35.97 58.82
N ARG A 270 22.23 35.73 60.05
CA ARG A 270 22.97 36.10 61.27
C ARG A 270 24.23 35.26 61.47
N SER A 271 24.20 33.96 61.17
CA SER A 271 25.38 33.09 61.33
C SER A 271 26.54 33.48 60.40
N LEU A 272 26.22 33.93 59.19
CA LEU A 272 27.21 34.33 58.18
C LEU A 272 27.91 35.65 58.54
N ILE A 273 27.20 36.57 59.20
CA ILE A 273 27.76 37.85 59.66
C ILE A 273 28.66 37.63 60.90
N SER A 274 28.32 36.71 61.80
CA SER A 274 29.15 36.42 62.98
C SER A 274 30.47 35.69 62.69
N THR A 275 30.65 35.15 61.48
CA THR A 275 31.88 34.46 61.06
C THR A 275 32.84 35.33 60.25
N LEU A 276 32.48 36.60 59.97
CA LEU A 276 33.27 37.52 59.13
C LEU A 276 33.73 38.80 59.85
N THR A 277 33.62 38.85 61.18
CA THR A 277 34.22 39.87 62.07
C THR A 277 34.76 39.19 63.31
#